data_AF-A0A7C7RVZ1-F1
#
_entry.id   AF-A0A7C7RVZ1-F1
#
_cell.length_a   1.000
_cell.length_b   1.000
_cell.length_c   1.000
_cell.angle_alpha   90.00
_cell.angle_beta   90.00
_cell.angle_gamma   90.00
#
_symmetry.space_group_name_H-M   'P 1'
#
loop_
_entity.id
_entity.type
_entity.pdbx_description
1 polymer ?
#
loop_
_entity_poly.entity_id
_entity_poly.type
_entity_poly.pdbx_seq_one_letter_code
_entity_poly.pdbx_strand_id
1 'polypeptide(L)' 'MIAVVKTGGKQYKVSEGDVIQVEKLDGNVGETVKLESVLLCGEGDSIKIGTPFLESCSVTCEVTEQLRGKKIIV' A
#
# COMPACT_ATOMS: atom_id res chain seq x y z
N MET A 1 -7.20 -7.11 10.60
CA MET A 1 -6.34 -5.91 10.67
C MET A 1 -6.44 -5.05 9.39
N ILE A 2 -6.62 -3.73 9.54
CA ILE A 2 -6.70 -2.75 8.43
C ILE A 2 -5.52 -1.77 8.54
N ALA A 3 -4.92 -1.42 7.41
CA ALA A 3 -3.95 -0.34 7.32
C ALA A 3 -4.31 0.66 6.21
N VAL A 4 -3.92 1.92 6.37
CA VAL A 4 -3.97 2.93 5.32
C VAL A 4 -2.55 3.30 4.96
N VAL A 5 -2.18 3.05 3.71
CA VAL A 5 -0.83 3.25 3.19
C VAL A 5 -0.85 4.34 2.13
N LYS A 6 0.15 5.22 2.15
CA LYS A 6 0.36 6.20 1.09
C LYS A 6 1.43 5.72 0.14
N THR A 7 1.07 5.59 -1.13
CA THR A 7 1.98 5.22 -2.21
C THR A 7 1.54 5.89 -3.52
N GLY A 8 2.49 6.28 -4.37
CA GLY A 8 2.17 6.99 -5.62
C GLY A 8 1.32 8.26 -5.40
N GLY A 9 1.61 9.02 -4.34
CA GLY A 9 0.83 10.22 -3.97
C GLY A 9 -0.62 10.01 -3.52
N LYS A 10 -1.13 8.77 -3.53
CA LYS A 10 -2.50 8.42 -3.14
C LYS A 10 -2.53 7.58 -1.86
N GLN A 11 -3.68 7.56 -1.18
CA GLN A 11 -3.91 6.75 0.01
C GLN A 11 -4.77 5.53 -0.35
N TYR A 12 -4.33 4.35 0.10
CA TYR A 12 -5.03 3.09 -0.12
C TYR A 12 -5.31 2.44 1.22
N LYS A 13 -6.56 1.99 1.39
CA LYS A 13 -6.95 1.13 2.50
C LYS A 13 -6.67 -0.31 2.11
N VAL A 14 -5.91 -1.02 2.93
CA VAL A 14 -5.50 -2.42 2.72
C VAL A 14 -5.80 -3.25 3.95
N SER A 15 -6.10 -4.52 3.71
CA SER A 15 -6.21 -5.56 4.73
C SER A 15 -5.30 -6.72 4.33
N GLU A 16 -5.07 -7.67 5.25
CA GLU A 16 -4.31 -8.88 4.93
C GLU A 16 -4.98 -9.67 3.80
N GLY A 17 -4.24 -9.92 2.71
CA GLY A 17 -4.73 -10.64 1.53
C GLY A 17 -5.41 -9.78 0.46
N ASP A 18 -5.57 -8.48 0.67
CA ASP A 18 -6.14 -7.59 -0.35
C ASP A 18 -5.16 -7.34 -1.50
N VAL A 19 -5.67 -7.37 -2.73
CA VAL A 19 -4.93 -7.00 -3.94
C VAL A 19 -5.26 -5.55 -4.30
N ILE A 20 -4.25 -4.68 -4.30
CA ILE A 20 -4.41 -3.28 -4.69
C ILE A 20 -3.60 -2.96 -5.94
N GLN A 21 -4.16 -2.12 -6.80
CA GLN A 21 -3.45 -1.56 -7.94
C GLN A 21 -2.93 -0.17 -7.59
N VAL A 22 -1.61 0.01 -7.68
CA VAL A 22 -0.92 1.24 -7.34
C VAL A 22 -0.15 1.78 -8.55
N GLU A 23 0.46 2.95 -8.39
CA GLU A 23 1.35 3.50 -9.40
C GLU A 23 2.61 2.64 -9.56
N LYS A 24 3.37 2.87 -10.63
CA LYS A 24 4.56 2.08 -10.92
C LYS A 24 5.56 2.21 -9.76
N LEU A 25 5.89 1.06 -9.16
CA LEU A 25 6.93 0.91 -8.17
C LEU A 25 8.15 0.21 -8.79
N ASP A 26 9.34 0.53 -8.32
CA ASP A 26 10.55 -0.18 -8.68
C ASP A 26 10.60 -1.52 -7.91
N GLY A 27 10.58 -2.63 -8.64
CA GLY A 27 10.59 -3.99 -8.10
C GLY A 27 10.06 -4.99 -9.11
N ASN A 28 10.65 -6.18 -9.21
CA ASN A 28 10.23 -7.20 -10.17
C ASN A 28 8.97 -7.95 -9.71
N VAL A 29 8.30 -8.62 -10.65
CA VAL A 29 7.18 -9.52 -10.30
C VAL A 29 7.70 -10.65 -9.40
N GLY A 30 7.00 -10.90 -8.29
CA GLY A 30 7.40 -11.84 -7.23
C GLY A 30 8.35 -11.23 -6.19
N GLU A 31 8.75 -9.96 -6.35
CA GLU A 31 9.56 -9.27 -5.36
C GLU A 31 8.70 -8.72 -4.23
N THR A 32 9.24 -8.80 -3.01
CA THR A 32 8.59 -8.27 -1.82
C THR A 32 8.93 -6.80 -1.65
N VAL A 33 7.91 -5.94 -1.59
CA VAL A 33 8.06 -4.49 -1.40
C VAL A 33 7.56 -4.12 -0.01
N LYS A 34 8.37 -3.35 0.72
CA LYS A 34 8.00 -2.80 2.02
C LYS A 34 7.51 -1.36 1.85
N LEU A 35 6.29 -1.11 2.29
CA LEU A 35 5.69 0.23 2.34
C LEU A 35 5.81 0.77 3.77
N GLU A 36 6.73 1.71 3.95
CA GLU A 36 7.00 2.36 5.24
C GLU A 36 6.04 3.53 5.52
N SER A 37 5.39 4.05 4.47
CA SER A 37 4.46 5.18 4.57
C SER A 37 3.05 4.75 5.03
N VAL A 38 2.95 4.29 6.27
CA VAL A 38 1.69 3.87 6.90
C VAL A 38 1.11 5.03 7.72
N LEU A 39 -0.13 5.42 7.43
CA LEU A 39 -0.83 6.51 8.12
C LEU A 39 -1.70 6.00 9.26
N LEU A 40 -2.27 4.81 9.08
CA LEU A 40 -3.18 4.19 10.03
C LEU A 40 -2.95 2.68 10.03
N CYS A 41 -2.96 2.06 11.20
CA CYS A 41 -2.96 0.62 11.34
C CYS A 41 -3.79 0.23 12.56
N GLY A 42 -4.71 -0.71 12.42
CA GLY A 42 -5.54 -1.14 13.54
C GLY A 42 -6.68 -2.09 13.19
N GLU A 43 -7.36 -2.56 14.21
CA GLU A 43 -8.53 -3.43 14.10
C GLU A 43 -9.53 -3.08 15.21
N GLY A 44 -10.80 -2.87 14.83
CA GLY A 44 -11.86 -2.47 15.78
C GLY A 44 -11.51 -1.19 16.53
N ASP A 45 -11.53 -1.25 17.86
CA ASP A 45 -11.24 -0.12 18.76
C ASP A 45 -9.73 0.19 18.90
N SER A 46 -8.86 -0.68 18.39
CA SER A 46 -7.40 -0.55 18.50
C SER A 46 -6.80 0.16 17.29
N ILE A 47 -7.20 1.41 17.04
CA ILE A 47 -6.73 2.19 15.88
C ILE A 47 -5.52 3.02 16.27
N LYS A 48 -4.36 2.74 15.67
CA LYS A 48 -3.19 3.61 15.75
C LYS A 48 -3.23 4.58 14.58
N ILE A 49 -3.23 5.88 14.88
CA ILE A 49 -3.20 6.96 13.90
C ILE A 49 -1.81 7.61 13.98
N GLY A 50 -1.11 7.68 12.86
CA GLY A 50 0.18 8.34 12.77
C GLY A 50 0.02 9.86 12.62
N THR A 51 0.83 10.63 13.31
CA THR A 51 1.01 12.06 13.10
C THR A 51 2.46 12.32 12.68
N PRO A 52 2.83 12.37 11.39
CA PRO A 52 2.09 12.13 10.13
C PRO A 52 2.17 10.70 9.56
N PHE A 53 3.06 9.86 10.08
CA PHE A 53 3.21 8.44 9.73
C PHE A 53 3.42 7.61 11.02
N LEU A 54 3.20 6.31 10.95
CA LEU A 54 3.50 5.36 12.01
C LEU A 54 4.90 4.78 11.80
N GLU A 55 5.91 5.32 12.48
CA GLU A 55 7.32 4.88 12.32
C GLU A 55 7.55 3.41 12.68
N SER A 56 6.71 2.83 13.55
CA SER A 56 6.82 1.44 13.99
C SER A 56 5.94 0.46 13.20
N CYS A 57 5.36 0.88 12.07
CA CYS A 57 4.50 0.04 11.25
C CYS A 57 4.99 0.02 9.79
N SER A 58 5.21 -1.18 9.26
CA SER A 58 5.48 -1.39 7.84
C SER A 58 4.47 -2.38 7.28
N VAL A 59 4.02 -2.13 6.06
CA VAL A 59 3.17 -3.08 5.33
C VAL A 59 4.04 -3.76 4.28
N THR A 60 4.09 -5.08 4.33
CA THR A 60 4.86 -5.90 3.38
C THR A 60 3.90 -6.45 2.34
N CYS A 61 4.18 -6.18 1.07
CA CYS A 61 3.37 -6.64 -0.07
C CYS A 61 4.25 -7.37 -1.07
N GLU A 62 3.64 -8.17 -1.94
CA GLU A 62 4.30 -8.80 -3.08
C GLU A 62 3.83 -8.15 -4.38
N VAL A 63 4.75 -7.93 -5.32
CA VAL A 63 4.40 -7.46 -6.67
C VAL A 63 3.84 -8.62 -7.47
N THR A 64 2.51 -8.69 -7.59
CA THR A 64 1.85 -9.75 -8.36
C THR A 64 2.02 -9.57 -9.87
N GLU A 65 1.86 -8.35 -10.38
CA GLU A 65 1.94 -8.06 -11.81
C GLU A 65 2.37 -6.60 -12.06
N GLN A 66 3.04 -6.37 -13.19
CA GLN A 66 3.26 -5.02 -13.73
C GLN A 66 2.52 -4.87 -15.06
N LEU A 67 1.57 -3.95 -15.12
CA LEU A 67 0.73 -3.74 -16.29
C LEU A 67 0.63 -2.26 -16.66
N ARG A 68 0.39 -2.01 -17.94
CA ARG A 68 0.03 -0.67 -18.44
C ARG A 68 -1.49 -0.54 -18.44
N GLY A 69 -1.97 0.63 -18.03
CA GLY A 69 -3.38 0.97 -18.17
C GLY A 69 -3.85 0.93 -19.63
N LYS A 70 -5.16 0.93 -19.83
CA LYS A 70 -5.76 0.95 -21.16
C LYS A 70 -5.26 2.17 -21.95
N LYS A 71 -4.96 1.97 -23.24
CA LYS A 71 -4.60 3.07 -24.15
C LYS A 71 -5.75 4.08 -24.17
N ILE A 72 -5.47 5.31 -23.78
CA ILE A 72 -6.39 6.45 -23.93
C ILE A 72 -6.01 7.13 -25.25
N ILE A 73 -6.96 7.25 -26.18
CA ILE A 73 -6.81 8.06 -27.40
C ILE A 73 -7.37 9.44 -27.05
N VAL A 74 -6.52 10.45 -27.16
CA VAL A 74 -6.86 11.86 -26.92
C VAL A 74 -7.04 12.56 -28.25
#